data_AF-A0A4Q6CG89-F1
#
_entry.id   AF-A0A4Q6CG89-F1
#
_cell.length_a   1.000
_cell.length_b   1.000
_cell.length_c   1.000
_cell.angle_alpha   90.00
_cell.angle_beta   90.00
_cell.angle_gamma   90.00
#
_symmetry.space_group_name_H-M   'P 1'
#
loop_
_entity.id
_entity.type
_entity.pdbx_description
1 polymer ?
#
loop_
_entity_poly.entity_id
_entity_poly.type
_entity_poly.pdbx_seq_one_letter_code
_entity_poly.pdbx_strand_id
1 'polypeptide(L)'
;HAELLASRHGLEAIELLEKSRGLAGSPSSQPSSDDIMWAAEVRHAIHQTMCLGLVDFYVRRSPLFLSRADHGLPLLPLVSRVFAHDLNWSDSKRHAEMSAVQTYIREELGWKQKFGIKSSSF
;
A
#
# COMPACT_ATOMS: atom_id res chain seq x y z
N HIS A 1 6.95 14.54 5.18
CA HIS A 1 5.73 13.76 4.93
C HIS A 1 4.58 14.64 4.44
N ALA A 2 4.19 15.71 5.16
CA ALA A 2 3.16 16.65 4.68
C ALA A 2 3.51 17.32 3.34
N GLU A 3 4.78 17.71 3.13
CA GLU A 3 5.24 18.28 1.85
C GLU A 3 5.18 17.30 0.67
N LEU A 4 5.36 15.99 0.92
CA LEU A 4 5.29 14.96 -0.12
C LEU A 4 3.83 14.71 -0.54
N LEU A 5 2.91 14.72 0.42
CA LEU A 5 1.48 14.63 0.12
C LEU A 5 0.98 15.88 -0.57
N ALA A 6 1.41 17.07 -0.13
CA ALA A 6 1.09 18.33 -0.77
C ALA A 6 1.65 18.41 -2.21
N SER A 7 2.84 17.87 -2.47
CA SER A 7 3.41 17.84 -3.82
C SER A 7 2.73 16.83 -4.76
N ARG A 8 2.10 15.78 -4.22
CA ARG A 8 1.37 14.76 -5.01
C ARG A 8 -0.11 15.07 -5.21
N HIS A 9 -0.77 15.63 -4.18
CA HIS A 9 -2.23 15.77 -4.11
C HIS A 9 -2.70 17.23 -3.97
N GLY A 10 -1.77 18.20 -3.90
CA GLY A 10 -2.11 19.63 -3.86
C GLY A 10 -2.96 20.00 -2.64
N LEU A 11 -4.08 20.71 -2.89
CA LEU A 11 -4.98 21.22 -1.86
C LEU A 11 -5.78 20.12 -1.13
N GLU A 12 -5.91 18.93 -1.71
CA GLU A 12 -6.66 17.81 -1.10
C GLU A 12 -5.89 17.10 0.02
N ALA A 13 -4.59 17.37 0.17
CA ALA A 13 -3.70 16.66 1.08
C ALA A 13 -4.14 16.75 2.56
N ILE A 14 -4.71 17.88 2.99
CA ILE A 14 -5.11 18.11 4.40
C ILE A 14 -6.33 17.25 4.75
N GLU A 15 -7.36 17.28 3.91
CA GLU A 15 -8.59 16.50 4.13
C GLU A 15 -8.33 14.99 4.09
N LEU A 16 -7.40 14.57 3.22
CA LEU A 16 -6.91 13.20 3.15
C LEU A 16 -6.23 12.76 4.46
N LEU A 17 -5.39 13.60 5.05
CA LEU A 17 -4.68 13.28 6.29
C LEU A 17 -5.63 13.10 7.48
N GLU A 18 -6.65 13.94 7.60
CA GLU A 18 -7.62 13.87 8.69
C GLU A 18 -8.47 12.60 8.63
N LYS A 19 -9.00 12.26 7.44
CA LYS A 19 -9.83 11.06 7.24
C LYS A 19 -9.03 9.76 7.38
N SER A 20 -7.73 9.80 7.07
CA SER A 20 -6.87 8.61 7.08
C SER A 20 -6.34 8.23 8.45
N ARG A 21 -6.28 9.19 9.39
CA ARG A 21 -5.74 8.96 10.74
C ARG A 21 -6.46 7.83 11.49
N GLY A 22 -7.78 7.67 11.29
CA GLY A 22 -8.56 6.60 11.93
C GLY A 22 -8.27 5.19 11.41
N LEU A 23 -7.71 5.06 10.20
CA LEU A 23 -7.41 3.79 9.54
C LEU A 23 -5.91 3.46 9.49
N ALA A 24 -5.07 4.46 9.75
CA ALA A 24 -3.62 4.34 9.76
C ALA A 24 -3.09 3.48 10.93
N GLY A 25 -3.85 3.35 12.02
CA GLY A 25 -3.40 2.71 13.26
C GLY A 25 -3.56 1.19 13.28
N SER A 26 -2.73 0.53 14.09
CA SER A 26 -3.10 -0.76 14.68
C SER A 26 -3.90 -0.48 15.96
N PRO A 27 -4.88 -1.32 16.36
CA PRO A 27 -5.68 -1.08 17.58
C PRO A 27 -4.86 -0.87 18.86
N SER A 28 -3.60 -1.30 18.86
CA SER A 28 -2.69 -1.29 20.02
C SER A 28 -1.61 -0.19 20.00
N SER A 29 -1.53 0.66 18.97
CA SER A 29 -0.48 1.69 18.89
C SER A 29 -0.91 2.93 18.09
N GLN A 30 -0.37 4.08 18.46
CA GLN A 30 -0.57 5.32 17.71
C GLN A 30 0.05 5.19 16.30
N PRO A 31 -0.68 5.56 15.23
CA PRO A 31 -0.16 5.47 13.88
C PRO A 31 1.04 6.40 13.68
N SER A 32 2.07 5.90 12.99
CA SER A 32 3.20 6.74 12.59
C SER A 32 2.78 7.72 11.49
N SER A 33 3.61 8.74 11.25
CA SER A 33 3.37 9.67 10.13
C SER A 33 3.42 8.97 8.76
N ASP A 34 4.20 7.89 8.64
CA ASP A 34 4.29 7.11 7.41
C ASP A 34 3.01 6.28 7.19
N ASP A 35 2.46 5.69 8.27
CA ASP A 35 1.18 4.96 8.21
C ASP A 35 0.04 5.87 7.77
N ILE A 36 -0.03 7.09 8.32
CA ILE A 36 -1.06 8.07 7.96
C ILE A 36 -0.93 8.47 6.49
N MET A 37 0.30 8.66 6.01
CA MET A 37 0.57 9.02 4.63
C MET A 37 0.14 7.90 3.67
N TRP A 38 0.51 6.65 3.94
CA TRP A 38 0.12 5.53 3.08
C TRP A 38 -1.37 5.23 3.12
N ALA A 39 -2.02 5.37 4.28
CA ALA A 39 -3.47 5.27 4.36
C ALA A 39 -4.15 6.34 3.48
N ALA A 40 -3.61 7.56 3.46
CA ALA A 40 -4.10 8.63 2.59
C ALA A 40 -3.91 8.28 1.10
N GLU A 41 -2.71 7.90 0.68
CA GLU A 41 -2.43 7.49 -0.71
C GLU A 41 -3.38 6.38 -1.20
N VAL A 42 -3.64 5.38 -0.36
CA VAL A 42 -4.57 4.29 -0.68
C VAL A 42 -5.99 4.81 -0.89
N ARG A 43 -6.50 5.62 0.05
CA ARG A 43 -7.85 6.19 -0.07
C ARG A 43 -7.96 7.05 -1.33
N HIS A 44 -6.96 7.89 -1.61
CA HIS A 44 -6.94 8.67 -2.84
C HIS A 44 -7.01 7.76 -4.07
N ALA A 45 -6.19 6.70 -4.12
CA ALA A 45 -6.20 5.77 -5.23
C ALA A 45 -7.56 5.09 -5.43
N ILE A 46 -8.22 4.66 -4.35
CA ILE A 46 -9.55 4.04 -4.40
C ILE A 46 -10.59 5.03 -4.95
N HIS A 47 -10.69 6.21 -4.33
CA HIS A 47 -11.80 7.14 -4.58
C HIS A 47 -11.61 7.99 -5.83
N GLN A 48 -10.38 8.33 -6.20
CA GLN A 48 -10.10 9.24 -7.33
C GLN A 48 -9.61 8.53 -8.58
N THR A 49 -9.06 7.31 -8.47
CA THR A 49 -8.42 6.63 -9.61
C THR A 49 -9.04 5.28 -9.96
N MET A 50 -10.16 4.92 -9.30
CA MET A 50 -10.81 3.61 -9.42
C MET A 50 -9.83 2.45 -9.18
N CYS A 51 -8.93 2.60 -8.21
CA CYS A 51 -8.03 1.52 -7.84
C CYS A 51 -8.79 0.50 -6.98
N LEU A 52 -9.20 -0.63 -7.58
CA LEU A 52 -10.08 -1.61 -6.95
C LEU A 52 -9.36 -2.91 -6.53
N GLY A 53 -8.04 -2.94 -6.51
CA GLY A 53 -7.26 -4.12 -6.16
C GLY A 53 -5.86 -3.79 -5.65
N LEU A 54 -5.29 -4.69 -4.84
CA LEU A 54 -4.00 -4.44 -4.19
C LEU A 54 -2.83 -4.50 -5.19
N VAL A 55 -2.88 -5.41 -6.17
CA VAL A 55 -1.84 -5.49 -7.21
C VAL A 55 -1.79 -4.21 -8.04
N ASP A 56 -2.95 -3.68 -8.41
CA ASP A 56 -3.04 -2.41 -9.12
C ASP A 56 -2.38 -1.27 -8.33
N PHE A 57 -2.70 -1.15 -7.04
CA PHE A 57 -2.11 -0.13 -6.18
C PHE A 57 -0.59 -0.23 -6.10
N TYR A 58 -0.07 -1.43 -5.83
CA TYR A 58 1.37 -1.66 -5.65
C TYR A 58 2.20 -1.41 -6.91
N VAL A 59 1.63 -1.74 -8.08
CA VAL A 59 2.38 -1.78 -9.34
C VAL A 59 2.17 -0.52 -10.19
N ARG A 60 0.99 0.11 -10.13
CA ARG A 60 0.61 1.22 -11.02
C ARG A 60 0.32 2.54 -10.31
N ARG A 61 -0.23 2.52 -9.09
CA ARG A 61 -0.71 3.74 -8.41
C ARG A 61 0.23 4.26 -7.34
N SER A 62 1.17 3.44 -6.90
CA SER A 62 2.16 3.81 -5.89
C SER A 62 3.57 3.47 -6.36
N PRO A 63 4.60 4.15 -5.83
CA PRO A 63 5.99 3.79 -6.11
C PRO A 63 6.47 2.57 -5.30
N LEU A 64 5.62 1.93 -4.49
CA LEU A 64 6.02 0.93 -3.48
C LEU A 64 6.84 -0.23 -4.06
N PHE A 65 6.39 -0.80 -5.17
CA PHE A 65 7.04 -1.97 -5.75
C PHE A 65 8.44 -1.66 -6.30
N LEU A 66 8.59 -0.56 -7.04
CA LEU A 66 9.82 -0.25 -7.78
C LEU A 66 10.82 0.61 -7.00
N SER A 67 10.36 1.46 -6.07
CA SER A 67 11.21 2.44 -5.41
C SER A 67 11.76 1.98 -4.06
N ARG A 68 11.22 0.92 -3.47
CA ARG A 68 11.65 0.40 -2.16
C ARG A 68 12.33 -0.95 -2.29
N ALA A 69 13.40 -1.14 -1.52
CA ALA A 69 14.10 -2.42 -1.48
C ALA A 69 13.22 -3.57 -0.95
N ASP A 70 12.33 -3.27 0.00
CA ASP A 70 11.37 -4.21 0.58
C ASP A 70 10.07 -4.36 -0.25
N HIS A 71 10.01 -3.70 -1.41
CA HIS A 71 8.86 -3.66 -2.31
C HIS A 71 7.53 -3.23 -1.65
N GLY A 72 7.61 -2.54 -0.50
CA GLY A 72 6.44 -2.13 0.29
C GLY A 72 5.71 -3.26 1.00
N LEU A 73 6.29 -4.46 1.11
CA LEU A 73 5.66 -5.61 1.78
C LEU A 73 5.32 -5.35 3.26
N PRO A 74 6.13 -4.64 4.07
CA PRO A 74 5.76 -4.32 5.45
C PRO A 74 4.47 -3.50 5.57
N LEU A 75 4.11 -2.74 4.53
CA LEU A 75 2.90 -1.90 4.49
C LEU A 75 1.65 -2.68 4.05
N LEU A 76 1.82 -3.91 3.52
CA LEU A 76 0.71 -4.68 2.96
C LEU A 76 -0.46 -4.92 3.94
N PRO A 77 -0.23 -5.17 5.24
CA PRO A 77 -1.32 -5.27 6.22
C PRO A 77 -2.08 -3.95 6.41
N LEU A 78 -1.40 -2.81 6.38
CA LEU A 78 -2.05 -1.50 6.49
C LEU A 78 -2.89 -1.23 5.24
N VAL A 79 -2.28 -1.34 4.07
CA VAL A 79 -2.92 -1.08 2.78
C VAL A 79 -4.16 -1.97 2.60
N SER A 80 -4.05 -3.27 2.90
CA SER A 80 -5.16 -4.21 2.74
C SER A 80 -6.34 -3.92 3.68
N ARG A 81 -6.09 -3.41 4.89
CA ARG A 81 -7.15 -2.97 5.81
C ARG A 81 -7.90 -1.75 5.28
N VAL A 82 -7.20 -0.76 4.73
CA VAL A 82 -7.83 0.44 4.15
C VAL A 82 -8.70 0.06 2.96
N PHE A 83 -8.22 -0.80 2.07
CA PHE A 83 -9.03 -1.35 0.97
C PHE A 83 -10.25 -2.11 1.47
N ALA A 84 -10.07 -3.00 2.45
CA ALA A 84 -11.17 -3.78 2.96
C ALA A 84 -12.26 -2.93 3.62
N HIS A 85 -11.86 -1.87 4.32
CA HIS A 85 -12.79 -0.89 4.88
C HIS A 85 -13.56 -0.13 3.78
N ASP A 86 -12.85 0.48 2.83
CA ASP A 86 -13.48 1.39 1.85
C ASP A 86 -14.25 0.66 0.74
N LEU A 87 -13.86 -0.57 0.39
CA LEU A 87 -14.54 -1.39 -0.62
C LEU A 87 -15.40 -2.50 -0.01
N ASN A 88 -15.55 -2.51 1.31
CA ASN A 88 -16.33 -3.49 2.06
C ASN A 88 -15.95 -4.96 1.75
N TRP A 89 -14.66 -5.25 1.69
CA TRP A 89 -14.17 -6.62 1.45
C TRP A 89 -14.35 -7.51 2.66
N SER A 90 -14.67 -8.78 2.40
CA SER A 90 -14.57 -9.83 3.41
C SER A 90 -13.10 -10.12 3.76
N ASP A 91 -12.86 -10.71 4.93
CA ASP A 91 -11.52 -11.18 5.30
C ASP A 91 -10.95 -12.15 4.27
N SER A 92 -11.77 -13.06 3.72
CA SER A 92 -11.33 -14.00 2.68
C SER A 92 -10.81 -13.26 1.44
N LYS A 93 -11.56 -12.25 0.95
CA LYS A 93 -11.14 -11.42 -0.18
C LYS A 93 -9.86 -10.64 0.14
N ARG A 94 -9.74 -10.08 1.35
CA ARG A 94 -8.53 -9.36 1.79
C ARG A 94 -7.29 -10.26 1.76
N HIS A 95 -7.39 -11.48 2.31
CA HIS A 95 -6.27 -12.42 2.30
C HIS A 95 -5.91 -12.89 0.88
N ALA A 96 -6.91 -13.11 0.02
CA ALA A 96 -6.69 -13.45 -1.38
C ALA A 96 -5.94 -12.33 -2.13
N GLU A 97 -6.31 -11.07 -1.92
CA GLU A 97 -5.62 -9.91 -2.51
C GLU A 97 -4.19 -9.75 -1.98
N MET A 98 -3.96 -9.94 -0.67
CA MET A 98 -2.61 -9.91 -0.10
C MET A 98 -1.72 -11.00 -0.71
N SER A 99 -2.26 -12.21 -0.86
CA SER A 99 -1.56 -13.33 -1.50
C SER A 99 -1.24 -13.05 -2.97
N ALA A 100 -2.16 -12.38 -3.70
CA ALA A 100 -1.94 -11.99 -5.08
C ALA A 100 -0.76 -11.01 -5.22
N VAL A 101 -0.63 -10.02 -4.32
CA VAL A 101 0.54 -9.11 -4.31
C VAL A 101 1.84 -9.87 -4.06
N GLN A 102 1.86 -10.74 -3.06
CA GLN A 102 3.07 -11.52 -2.73
C GLN A 102 3.47 -12.46 -3.87
N THR A 103 2.50 -13.08 -4.54
CA THR A 103 2.71 -13.93 -5.71
C THR A 103 3.27 -13.11 -6.87
N TYR A 104 2.64 -11.97 -7.19
CA TYR A 104 3.11 -11.07 -8.25
C TYR A 104 4.56 -10.65 -8.04
N ILE A 105 4.92 -10.15 -6.85
CA ILE A 105 6.29 -9.73 -6.53
C ILE A 105 7.27 -10.89 -6.68
N ARG A 106 6.90 -12.09 -6.21
CA ARG A 106 7.76 -13.28 -6.32
C ARG A 106 8.00 -13.68 -7.77
N GLU A 107 6.98 -13.65 -8.61
CA GLU A 107 7.07 -13.99 -10.04
C GLU A 107 7.91 -12.96 -10.80
N GLU A 108 7.66 -11.67 -10.59
CA GLU A 108 8.41 -10.58 -11.21
C GLU A 108 9.89 -10.55 -10.78
N LEU A 109 10.21 -11.01 -9.58
CA LEU A 109 11.60 -11.13 -9.09
C LEU A 109 12.22 -12.51 -9.34
N GLY A 110 11.47 -13.45 -9.94
CA GLY A 110 11.93 -14.82 -10.19
C GLY A 110 13.16 -14.91 -11.09
N TRP A 111 13.42 -13.88 -11.91
CA TRP A 111 14.65 -13.79 -12.68
C TRP A 111 15.91 -13.70 -11.80
N LYS A 112 15.86 -13.07 -10.62
CA LYS A 112 17.02 -12.99 -9.72
C LYS A 112 17.53 -14.38 -9.34
N GLN A 113 16.60 -15.31 -9.09
CA GLN A 113 16.93 -16.71 -8.80
C GLN A 113 17.52 -17.41 -10.04
N LYS A 114 16.94 -17.19 -11.23
CA LYS A 114 17.44 -17.76 -12.49
C LYS A 114 18.85 -17.29 -12.85
N PHE A 115 19.20 -16.06 -12.48
CA PHE A 115 20.53 -15.49 -12.73
C PHE A 115 21.50 -15.58 -11.53
N GLY A 116 21.16 -16.37 -10.49
CA GLY A 116 22.05 -16.62 -9.36
C GLY A 116 22.31 -15.40 -8.46
N ILE A 117 21.52 -14.33 -8.60
CA ILE A 117 21.60 -13.14 -7.76
C ILE A 117 20.95 -13.51 -6.43
N LYS A 118 21.77 -13.68 -5.38
CA LYS A 118 21.29 -14.03 -4.04
C LYS A 118 20.21 -13.05 -3.60
N SER A 119 19.00 -13.56 -3.36
CA SER A 119 17.98 -12.81 -2.64
C SER A 119 18.45 -12.69 -1.20
N SER A 120 18.80 -11.49 -0.76
CA SER A 120 18.93 -11.19 0.66
C SER A 120 17.56 -11.47 1.28
N SER A 121 17.50 -12.43 2.21
CA SER A 121 16.29 -12.70 2.99
C SER A 121 15.92 -11.42 3.74
N PHE A 122 14.68 -10.96 3.58
CA PHE A 122 14.09 -9.88 4.37
C PHE A 122 13.50 -10.43 5.66
#